data_AF-A0A1Z5JLE5-F1
#
_entry.id   AF-A0A1Z5JLE5-F1
#
_cell.length_a   1.000
_cell.length_b   1.000
_cell.length_c   1.000
_cell.angle_alpha   90.00
_cell.angle_beta   90.00
_cell.angle_gamma   90.00
#
_symmetry.space_group_name_H-M   'P 1'
#
loop_
_entity.id
_entity.type
_entity.pdbx_description
1 polymer ?
#
loop_
_entity_poly.entity_id
_entity_poly.type
_entity_poly.pdbx_seq_one_letter_code
_entity_poly.pdbx_strand_id
1 'polypeptide(L)'
;MDGKKSDAIASTPTTVGNKSIYEFLLENHPLSSLRYSHRDALHPPVPARDDSPYSIDSITRKSLPYPLPWKPVASPTEPPPDFSWLTGSCAGKVAIGVIGGAGMGALMGLFLGALSDTTPPVQVIGGRDVPQAPLREQMRVVMRATAEKSRYWAGNFAFITGVFAGSECLVEKYRGKNDLWNSVASGCITGAAMQAKAGPQSAALGCGGFAAFSLVIDSFMHH
;
A
#
# COMPACT_ATOMS: atom_id res chain seq x y z
N MET A 1 53.64 -26.35 -33.83
CA MET A 1 53.61 -27.22 -32.65
C MET A 1 53.39 -26.30 -31.46
N ASP A 2 52.12 -26.01 -31.17
CA ASP A 2 51.34 -26.64 -30.08
C ASP A 2 51.54 -25.81 -28.80
N GLY A 3 50.55 -25.39 -28.02
CA GLY A 3 49.12 -25.66 -27.98
C GLY A 3 48.56 -24.99 -26.71
N LYS A 4 47.29 -24.60 -26.80
CA LYS A 4 46.39 -24.03 -25.79
C LYS A 4 46.34 -24.84 -24.46
N LYS A 5 46.29 -24.20 -23.28
CA LYS A 5 45.38 -24.64 -22.19
C LYS A 5 45.23 -23.64 -21.03
N SER A 6 43.97 -23.32 -20.76
CA SER A 6 43.43 -22.71 -19.56
C SER A 6 43.34 -23.76 -18.46
N ASP A 7 43.75 -23.47 -17.23
CA ASP A 7 43.41 -24.26 -16.03
C ASP A 7 43.34 -23.26 -14.85
N ALA A 8 42.14 -22.75 -14.54
CA ALA A 8 41.29 -23.23 -13.45
C ALA A 8 41.90 -22.95 -12.06
N ILE A 9 41.52 -21.81 -11.47
CA ILE A 9 41.70 -21.53 -10.05
C ILE A 9 40.79 -22.50 -9.29
N ALA A 10 41.37 -23.61 -8.86
CA ALA A 10 40.75 -24.56 -7.95
C ALA A 10 40.62 -23.89 -6.57
N SER A 11 39.45 -23.33 -6.28
CA SER A 11 39.09 -22.89 -4.93
C SER A 11 38.74 -24.13 -4.10
N THR A 12 39.67 -24.58 -3.27
CA THR A 12 39.41 -25.56 -2.22
C THR A 12 38.39 -24.99 -1.22
N PRO A 13 37.33 -25.74 -0.87
CA PRO A 13 36.34 -25.27 0.09
C PRO A 13 36.89 -25.34 1.53
N THR A 14 36.86 -24.23 2.25
CA THR A 14 37.16 -24.17 3.68
C THR A 14 36.00 -24.77 4.48
N THR A 15 36.25 -25.93 5.08
CA THR A 15 35.31 -26.67 5.93
C THR A 15 35.13 -25.98 7.29
N VAL A 16 33.91 -25.57 7.62
CA VAL A 16 33.50 -25.14 8.97
C VAL A 16 32.42 -26.11 9.44
N GLY A 17 32.79 -27.07 10.29
CA GLY A 17 31.92 -28.21 10.62
C GLY A 17 31.76 -29.18 9.45
N ASN A 18 31.35 -30.42 9.69
CA ASN A 18 31.28 -31.51 8.68
C ASN A 18 30.27 -31.28 7.53
N LYS A 19 29.80 -30.06 7.32
CA LYS A 19 28.89 -29.68 6.25
C LYS A 19 29.56 -28.66 5.34
N SER A 20 29.38 -28.81 4.03
CA SER A 20 29.91 -27.82 3.08
C SER A 20 29.21 -26.48 3.29
N ILE A 21 29.86 -25.37 2.92
CA ILE A 21 29.24 -24.02 2.98
C ILE A 21 27.89 -23.99 2.26
N TYR A 22 27.73 -24.80 1.21
CA TYR A 22 26.48 -24.94 0.49
C TYR A 22 25.38 -25.63 1.31
N GLU A 23 25.71 -26.67 2.09
CA GLU A 23 24.76 -27.29 3.02
C GLU A 23 24.35 -26.33 4.14
N PHE A 24 25.28 -25.53 4.67
CA PHE A 24 24.94 -24.52 5.68
C PHE A 24 23.99 -23.44 5.15
N LEU A 25 24.16 -23.03 3.89
CA LEU A 25 23.31 -22.05 3.21
C LEU A 25 21.93 -22.62 2.81
N LEU A 26 21.87 -23.92 2.49
CA LEU A 26 20.62 -24.61 2.17
C LEU A 26 19.82 -24.98 3.42
N GLU A 27 20.49 -25.25 4.54
CA GLU A 27 19.83 -25.56 5.82
C GLU A 27 19.37 -24.28 6.54
N ASN A 28 20.11 -23.18 6.40
CA ASN A 28 19.73 -21.85 6.86
C ASN A 28 19.28 -20.97 5.68
N HIS A 29 18.12 -21.28 5.10
CA HIS A 29 17.50 -20.37 4.14
C HIS A 29 17.36 -18.97 4.74
N PRO A 30 17.72 -17.88 4.01
CA PRO A 30 17.41 -16.53 4.46
C PRO A 30 15.90 -16.42 4.66
N LEU A 31 15.50 -15.95 5.84
CA LEU A 31 14.12 -15.93 6.28
C LEU A 31 13.23 -15.24 5.24
N SER A 32 12.40 -16.04 4.55
CA SER A 32 11.26 -15.51 3.81
C SER A 32 10.43 -14.60 4.74
N SER A 33 9.91 -13.50 4.19
CA SER A 33 9.26 -12.38 4.90
C SER A 33 8.21 -12.73 5.99
N LEU A 34 7.71 -13.97 6.03
CA LEU A 34 6.71 -14.44 6.97
C LEU A 34 7.24 -14.77 8.38
N ARG A 35 8.57 -14.84 8.59
CA ARG A 35 9.17 -15.21 9.89
C ARG A 35 10.28 -14.23 10.36
N TYR A 36 10.21 -12.98 9.92
CA TYR A 36 11.16 -11.95 10.31
C TYR A 36 10.76 -11.33 11.68
N SER A 37 11.59 -11.56 12.71
CA SER A 37 11.48 -10.90 14.02
C SER A 37 12.52 -9.79 14.10
N HIS A 38 12.13 -8.57 14.48
CA HIS A 38 13.04 -7.42 14.58
C HIS A 38 14.25 -7.67 15.50
N ARG A 39 14.12 -8.60 16.47
CA ARG A 39 15.21 -8.98 17.37
C ARG A 39 16.36 -9.71 16.68
N ASP A 40 16.11 -10.37 15.56
CA ASP A 40 17.13 -11.14 14.83
C ASP A 40 18.00 -10.24 13.93
N ALA A 41 17.59 -8.97 13.74
CA ALA A 41 18.39 -7.93 13.09
C ALA A 41 19.23 -7.10 14.08
N LEU A 42 19.03 -7.26 15.39
CA LEU A 42 19.93 -6.69 16.38
C LEU A 42 21.17 -7.57 16.45
N HIS A 43 22.31 -7.03 16.03
CA HIS A 43 23.60 -7.62 16.32
C HIS A 43 23.73 -7.84 17.84
N PRO A 44 24.33 -8.96 18.29
CA PRO A 44 24.61 -9.15 19.71
C PRO A 44 25.40 -7.94 20.23
N PRO A 45 25.13 -7.46 21.46
CA PRO A 45 25.85 -6.31 22.01
C PRO A 45 27.34 -6.67 22.11
N VAL A 46 28.16 -5.95 21.34
CA VAL A 46 29.61 -6.11 21.33
C VAL A 46 30.18 -5.42 22.57
N PRO A 47 31.08 -6.07 23.35
CA PRO A 47 31.69 -5.46 24.53
C PRO A 47 32.42 -4.16 24.16
N ALA A 48 32.11 -3.07 24.88
CA ALA A 48 32.56 -1.72 24.56
C ALA A 48 34.06 -1.44 24.78
N ARG A 49 34.83 -2.43 25.23
CA ARG A 49 36.27 -2.27 25.41
C ARG A 49 36.96 -3.61 25.21
N ASP A 50 37.56 -3.74 24.03
CA ASP A 50 38.40 -4.86 23.66
C ASP A 50 39.70 -4.27 23.10
N ASP A 51 40.84 -4.60 23.70
CA ASP A 51 42.16 -4.07 23.31
C ASP A 51 42.75 -4.83 22.09
N SER A 52 41.90 -5.57 21.36
CA SER A 52 42.27 -6.36 20.20
C SER A 52 42.32 -5.49 18.92
N PRO A 53 43.15 -5.85 17.92
CA PRO A 53 43.28 -5.08 16.66
C PRO A 53 41.99 -5.04 15.80
N TYR A 54 40.92 -5.70 16.25
CA TYR A 54 39.59 -5.72 15.62
C TYR A 54 38.54 -4.93 16.42
N SER A 55 38.99 -4.12 17.39
CA SER A 55 38.12 -3.24 18.18
C SER A 55 37.31 -2.30 17.31
N ILE A 56 36.03 -2.15 17.65
CA ILE A 56 35.10 -1.29 16.91
C ILE A 56 35.61 0.16 16.85
N ASP A 57 36.41 0.63 17.82
CA ASP A 57 36.98 1.98 17.81
C ASP A 57 38.07 2.20 16.74
N SER A 58 38.80 1.15 16.33
CA SER A 58 39.78 1.24 15.24
C SER A 58 39.10 1.17 13.87
N ILE A 59 37.93 0.52 13.79
CA ILE A 59 37.14 0.33 12.56
C ILE A 59 36.06 1.42 12.40
N THR A 60 35.67 2.11 13.49
CA THR A 60 34.65 3.16 13.43
C THR A 60 35.22 4.53 13.05
N ARG A 61 34.54 5.13 12.06
CA ARG A 61 34.36 6.52 11.57
C ARG A 61 35.10 7.71 12.20
N LYS A 62 35.67 7.65 13.41
CA LYS A 62 36.44 8.76 14.01
C LYS A 62 37.85 8.89 13.43
N SER A 63 38.37 7.86 12.80
CA SER A 63 39.73 7.81 12.24
C SER A 63 39.84 8.14 10.74
N LEU A 64 38.73 8.43 10.05
CA LEU A 64 38.78 8.75 8.60
C LEU A 64 39.11 10.25 8.38
N PRO A 65 40.19 10.57 7.64
CA PRO A 65 40.71 11.95 7.50
C PRO A 65 39.95 12.81 6.48
N TYR A 66 38.79 12.39 5.98
CA TYR A 66 38.02 13.15 4.99
C TYR A 66 36.58 13.42 5.47
N PRO A 67 36.03 14.63 5.20
CA PRO A 67 34.66 14.95 5.56
C PRO A 67 33.70 14.12 4.72
N LEU A 68 32.85 13.34 5.39
CA LEU A 68 31.78 12.59 4.74
C LEU A 68 30.65 13.57 4.34
N PRO A 69 30.10 13.48 3.11
CA PRO A 69 29.05 14.39 2.65
C PRO A 69 27.68 14.08 3.27
N TRP A 70 27.54 12.97 4.00
CA TRP A 70 26.33 12.64 4.77
C TRP A 70 26.64 12.68 6.27
N LYS A 71 25.87 13.49 7.00
CA LYS A 71 25.84 13.42 8.47
C LYS A 71 25.00 12.19 8.85
N PRO A 72 25.49 11.26 9.70
CA PRO A 72 24.62 10.26 10.28
C PRO A 72 23.62 10.97 11.18
N VAL A 73 22.37 11.06 10.72
CA VAL A 73 21.25 11.44 11.58
C VAL A 73 21.16 10.37 12.66
N ALA A 74 21.27 10.76 13.93
CA ALA A 74 21.05 9.84 15.03
C ALA A 74 19.66 9.24 14.84
N SER A 75 19.59 7.91 14.69
CA SER A 75 18.32 7.20 14.67
C SER A 75 17.56 7.52 15.98
N PRO A 76 16.27 7.86 15.92
CA PRO A 76 15.47 8.06 17.13
C PRO A 76 15.62 6.86 18.07
N THR A 77 15.72 7.12 19.38
CA THR A 77 15.92 6.08 20.42
C THR A 77 14.74 5.11 20.53
N GLU A 78 13.58 5.48 19.99
CA GLU A 78 12.42 4.60 19.77
C GLU A 78 12.14 4.51 18.27
N PRO A 79 12.15 3.30 17.68
CA PRO A 79 11.64 3.14 16.32
C PRO A 79 10.14 3.51 16.33
N PRO A 80 9.66 4.36 15.40
CA PRO A 80 8.23 4.53 15.20
C PRO A 80 7.61 3.16 14.89
N PRO A 81 6.31 2.95 15.16
CA PRO A 81 5.65 1.71 14.78
C PRO A 81 5.90 1.41 13.30
N ASP A 82 6.55 0.29 13.03
CA ASP A 82 6.93 -0.13 11.68
C ASP A 82 5.68 -0.56 10.91
N PHE A 83 5.03 0.40 10.24
CA PHE A 83 3.94 0.13 9.28
C PHE A 83 4.43 -0.33 7.92
N SER A 84 5.72 -0.68 7.81
CA SER A 84 6.34 -1.19 6.59
C SER A 84 5.66 -2.46 6.07
N TRP A 85 5.13 -3.30 6.96
CA TRP A 85 4.35 -4.48 6.58
C TRP A 85 3.00 -4.12 5.93
N LEU A 86 2.40 -2.99 6.35
CA LEU A 86 1.12 -2.49 5.85
C LEU A 86 1.31 -1.80 4.49
N THR A 87 2.38 -1.03 4.33
CA THR A 87 2.67 -0.33 3.06
C THR A 87 3.38 -1.21 2.03
N GLY A 88 4.09 -2.25 2.47
CA GLY A 88 4.82 -3.19 1.62
C GLY A 88 3.98 -4.34 1.05
N SER A 89 2.79 -4.58 1.60
CA SER A 89 1.85 -5.61 1.15
C SER A 89 0.71 -5.02 0.33
N CYS A 90 0.26 -5.75 -0.70
CA CYS A 90 -0.90 -5.32 -1.50
C CYS A 90 -2.18 -5.30 -0.67
N ALA A 91 -2.33 -6.24 0.27
CA ALA A 91 -3.48 -6.25 1.18
C ALA A 91 -3.52 -5.00 2.08
N GLY A 92 -2.36 -4.55 2.58
CA GLY A 92 -2.30 -3.35 3.40
C GLY A 92 -2.54 -2.05 2.61
N LYS A 93 -1.97 -1.92 1.39
CA LYS A 93 -2.29 -0.82 0.46
C LYS A 93 -3.80 -0.75 0.18
N VAL A 94 -4.41 -1.90 -0.14
CA VAL A 94 -5.86 -1.99 -0.40
C VAL A 94 -6.66 -1.62 0.84
N ALA A 95 -6.30 -2.14 2.03
CA ALA A 95 -7.03 -1.87 3.26
C ALA A 95 -7.04 -0.37 3.60
N ILE A 96 -5.89 0.31 3.51
CA ILE A 96 -5.81 1.76 3.75
C ILE A 96 -6.68 2.50 2.74
N GLY A 97 -6.58 2.14 1.45
CA GLY A 97 -7.37 2.76 0.38
C GLY A 97 -8.87 2.58 0.59
N VAL A 98 -9.31 1.36 0.92
CA VAL A 98 -10.72 1.02 1.19
C VAL A 98 -11.25 1.78 2.41
N ILE A 99 -10.48 1.85 3.51
CA ILE A 99 -10.90 2.57 4.72
C ILE A 99 -10.99 4.07 4.44
N GLY A 100 -10.00 4.64 3.76
CA GLY A 100 -10.00 6.06 3.36
C GLY A 100 -11.16 6.38 2.41
N GLY A 101 -11.39 5.53 1.41
CA GLY A 101 -12.49 5.65 0.45
C GLY A 101 -13.87 5.52 1.11
N ALA A 102 -14.05 4.55 2.02
CA ALA A 102 -15.28 4.39 2.78
C ALA A 102 -15.56 5.61 3.67
N GLY A 103 -14.52 6.14 4.34
CA GLY A 103 -14.63 7.36 5.15
C GLY A 103 -15.06 8.57 4.33
N MET A 104 -14.39 8.81 3.20
CA MET A 104 -14.73 9.92 2.31
C MET A 104 -16.11 9.75 1.66
N GLY A 105 -16.49 8.52 1.28
CA GLY A 105 -17.80 8.19 0.75
C GLY A 105 -18.94 8.33 1.76
N ALA A 106 -18.69 7.99 3.03
CA ALA A 106 -19.65 8.18 4.11
C ALA A 106 -19.92 9.67 4.37
N LEU A 107 -18.87 10.50 4.36
CA LEU A 107 -18.98 11.96 4.47
C LEU A 107 -19.75 12.55 3.30
N MET A 108 -19.42 12.14 2.07
CA MET A 108 -20.15 12.57 0.87
C MET A 108 -21.63 12.18 0.94
N GLY A 109 -21.93 10.96 1.36
CA GLY A 109 -23.30 10.47 1.51
C GLY A 109 -24.08 11.17 2.63
N LEU A 110 -23.42 11.53 3.73
CA LEU A 110 -24.04 12.32 4.81
C LEU A 110 -24.32 13.75 4.34
N PHE A 111 -23.39 14.36 3.60
CA PHE A 111 -23.55 15.70 3.05
C PHE A 111 -24.70 15.78 2.03
N LEU A 112 -24.74 14.85 1.07
CA LEU A 112 -25.85 14.73 0.13
C LEU A 112 -27.18 14.44 0.84
N GLY A 113 -27.14 13.65 1.91
CA GLY A 113 -28.28 13.42 2.80
C GLY A 113 -28.78 14.71 3.44
N ALA A 114 -27.88 15.49 4.04
CA ALA A 114 -28.19 16.77 4.68
C ALA A 114 -28.71 17.81 3.67
N LEU A 115 -28.16 17.85 2.45
CA LEU A 115 -28.68 18.69 1.37
C LEU A 115 -30.07 18.25 0.89
N SER A 116 -30.40 16.96 0.97
CA SER A 116 -31.74 16.46 0.64
C SER A 116 -32.77 16.62 1.76
N ASP A 117 -32.31 16.91 2.98
CA ASP A 117 -33.15 17.10 4.18
C ASP A 117 -33.72 18.53 4.29
N THR A 118 -33.10 19.50 3.60
CA THR A 118 -33.60 20.89 3.55
C THR A 118 -34.72 21.08 2.52
N THR A 119 -34.91 20.14 1.61
CA THR A 119 -36.15 20.02 0.85
C THR A 119 -37.15 19.24 1.71
N PRO A 120 -38.25 19.87 2.18
CA PRO A 120 -39.26 19.13 2.93
C PRO A 120 -39.67 17.93 2.08
N PRO A 121 -39.67 16.70 2.63
CA PRO A 121 -40.30 15.59 1.97
C PRO A 121 -41.80 15.86 2.04
N VAL A 122 -42.30 16.76 1.19
CA VAL A 122 -43.66 16.67 0.69
C VAL A 122 -43.65 15.41 -0.15
N GLN A 123 -43.68 14.26 0.55
CA GLN A 123 -43.97 13.00 -0.08
C GLN A 123 -45.43 13.12 -0.48
N VAL A 124 -45.65 13.63 -1.69
CA VAL A 124 -46.91 13.41 -2.40
C VAL A 124 -46.91 11.94 -2.82
N ILE A 125 -46.95 11.03 -1.84
CA ILE A 125 -47.33 9.64 -2.08
C ILE A 125 -48.86 9.66 -2.05
N GLY A 126 -49.47 9.88 -3.22
CA GLY A 126 -50.91 9.73 -3.40
C GLY A 126 -51.79 10.95 -3.06
N GLY A 127 -51.29 12.18 -3.19
CA GLY A 127 -52.14 13.39 -3.19
C GLY A 127 -52.91 13.66 -1.89
N ARG A 128 -52.47 13.11 -0.75
CA ARG A 128 -53.05 13.35 0.57
C ARG A 128 -51.94 13.72 1.54
N ASP A 129 -52.10 14.89 2.15
CA ASP A 129 -51.21 15.40 3.19
C ASP A 129 -51.15 14.38 4.34
N VAL A 130 -50.02 13.70 4.48
CA VAL A 130 -49.81 12.80 5.61
C VAL A 130 -49.52 13.67 6.84
N PRO A 131 -50.31 13.55 7.92
CA PRO A 131 -50.19 14.38 9.10
C PRO A 131 -48.80 14.24 9.71
N GLN A 132 -48.26 15.37 10.16
CA GLN A 132 -47.02 15.54 10.92
C GLN A 132 -46.79 14.37 11.89
N ALA A 133 -46.03 13.36 11.47
CA ALA A 133 -45.38 12.49 12.42
C ALA A 133 -44.55 13.38 13.37
N PRO A 134 -44.50 13.12 14.68
CA PRO A 134 -43.72 13.94 15.60
C PRO A 134 -42.29 14.08 15.07
N LEU A 135 -41.66 15.25 15.22
CA LEU A 135 -40.32 15.55 14.67
C LEU A 135 -39.30 14.41 14.91
N ARG A 136 -39.46 13.67 16.02
CA ARG A 136 -38.66 12.50 16.39
C ARG A 136 -38.82 11.31 15.44
N GLU A 137 -40.02 11.03 14.95
CA GLU A 137 -40.30 9.93 14.04
C GLU A 137 -39.88 10.30 12.60
N GLN A 138 -40.12 11.55 12.18
CA GLN A 138 -39.60 12.07 10.90
C GLN A 138 -38.07 12.07 10.87
N MET A 139 -37.40 12.56 11.94
CA MET A 139 -35.95 12.47 12.07
C MET A 139 -35.45 11.03 12.04
N ARG A 140 -36.14 10.09 12.69
CA ARG A 140 -35.74 8.67 12.67
C ARG A 140 -35.83 8.08 11.27
N VAL A 141 -36.88 8.39 10.51
CA VAL A 141 -37.05 7.93 9.13
C VAL A 141 -36.00 8.55 8.21
N VAL A 142 -35.76 9.86 8.32
CA VAL A 142 -34.74 10.54 7.52
C VAL A 142 -33.34 10.06 7.87
N MET A 143 -33.01 9.92 9.15
CA MET A 143 -31.71 9.35 9.57
C MET A 143 -31.50 7.95 9.01
N ARG A 144 -32.54 7.10 8.96
CA ARG A 144 -32.44 5.77 8.34
C ARG A 144 -32.23 5.86 6.83
N ALA A 145 -33.01 6.67 6.13
CA ALA A 145 -32.88 6.86 4.68
C ALA A 145 -31.52 7.46 4.30
N THR A 146 -31.03 8.44 5.06
CA THR A 146 -29.71 9.04 4.90
C THR A 146 -28.60 8.04 5.23
N ALA A 147 -28.76 7.24 6.28
CA ALA A 147 -27.78 6.20 6.63
C ALA A 147 -27.71 5.09 5.56
N GLU A 148 -28.83 4.66 5.00
CA GLU A 148 -28.85 3.68 3.89
C GLU A 148 -28.14 4.22 2.65
N LYS A 149 -28.44 5.47 2.26
CA LYS A 149 -27.73 6.15 1.17
C LYS A 149 -26.24 6.29 1.47
N SER A 150 -25.87 6.78 2.65
CA SER A 150 -24.47 6.96 3.05
C SER A 150 -23.69 5.64 3.03
N ARG A 151 -24.29 4.53 3.50
CA ARG A 151 -23.68 3.19 3.40
C ARG A 151 -23.48 2.75 1.94
N TYR A 152 -24.44 3.03 1.07
CA TYR A 152 -24.31 2.72 -0.35
C TYR A 152 -23.16 3.50 -1.00
N TRP A 153 -23.07 4.81 -0.75
CA TRP A 153 -21.95 5.63 -1.23
C TRP A 153 -20.61 5.14 -0.67
N ALA A 154 -20.51 4.91 0.64
CA ALA A 154 -19.32 4.38 1.28
C ALA A 154 -18.88 3.04 0.65
N GLY A 155 -19.81 2.13 0.37
CA GLY A 155 -19.52 0.85 -0.28
C GLY A 155 -19.00 0.99 -1.71
N ASN A 156 -19.56 1.91 -2.51
CA ASN A 156 -19.08 2.15 -3.88
C ASN A 156 -17.69 2.79 -3.88
N PHE A 157 -17.45 3.79 -3.03
CA PHE A 157 -16.12 4.41 -2.93
C PHE A 157 -15.08 3.43 -2.41
N ALA A 158 -15.42 2.62 -1.39
CA ALA A 158 -14.59 1.52 -0.91
C ALA A 158 -14.22 0.54 -2.04
N PHE A 159 -15.18 0.17 -2.89
CA PHE A 159 -14.92 -0.72 -4.03
C PHE A 159 -13.97 -0.09 -5.04
N ILE A 160 -14.22 1.17 -5.45
CA ILE A 160 -13.38 1.89 -6.42
C ILE A 160 -11.95 2.00 -5.89
N THR A 161 -11.76 2.46 -4.65
CA THR A 161 -10.42 2.62 -4.06
C THR A 161 -9.72 1.29 -3.84
N GLY A 162 -10.46 0.24 -3.48
CA GLY A 162 -9.91 -1.10 -3.30
C GLY A 162 -9.43 -1.74 -4.60
N VAL A 163 -10.23 -1.64 -5.67
CA VAL A 163 -9.85 -2.16 -7.00
C VAL A 163 -8.69 -1.35 -7.57
N PHE A 164 -8.68 -0.03 -7.41
CA PHE A 164 -7.59 0.83 -7.87
C PHE A 164 -6.27 0.48 -7.17
N ALA A 165 -6.21 0.54 -5.84
CA ALA A 165 -5.01 0.21 -5.07
C ALA A 165 -4.55 -1.25 -5.25
N GLY A 166 -5.50 -2.17 -5.41
CA GLY A 166 -5.21 -3.58 -5.60
C GLY A 166 -4.62 -3.88 -6.97
N SER A 167 -5.25 -3.35 -8.03
CA SER A 167 -4.76 -3.54 -9.40
C SER A 167 -3.41 -2.87 -9.63
N GLU A 168 -3.20 -1.68 -9.08
CA GLU A 168 -1.89 -1.02 -9.11
C GLU A 168 -0.83 -1.87 -8.42
N CYS A 169 -1.05 -2.32 -7.18
CA CYS A 169 -0.05 -3.12 -6.46
C CYS A 169 0.23 -4.48 -7.12
N LEU A 170 -0.78 -5.13 -7.72
CA LEU A 170 -0.59 -6.38 -8.45
C LEU A 170 0.28 -6.18 -9.70
N VAL A 171 0.05 -5.10 -10.44
CA VAL A 171 0.83 -4.77 -11.64
C VAL A 171 2.25 -4.35 -11.26
N GLU A 172 2.42 -3.55 -10.21
CA GLU A 172 3.73 -3.17 -9.66
C GLU A 172 4.53 -4.40 -9.24
N LYS A 173 3.92 -5.35 -8.51
CA LYS A 173 4.58 -6.59 -8.09
C LYS A 173 4.93 -7.50 -9.26
N TYR A 174 4.11 -7.51 -10.31
CA TYR A 174 4.37 -8.32 -11.50
C TYR A 174 5.50 -7.75 -12.38
N ARG A 175 5.54 -6.43 -12.59
CA ARG A 175 6.56 -5.78 -13.46
C ARG A 175 7.80 -5.27 -12.72
N GLY A 176 7.73 -5.11 -11.40
CA GLY A 176 8.81 -4.56 -10.58
C GLY A 176 9.13 -3.09 -10.87
N LYS A 177 8.20 -2.35 -11.48
CA LYS A 177 8.36 -0.94 -11.87
C LYS A 177 7.08 -0.16 -11.58
N ASN A 178 7.25 1.09 -11.15
CA ASN A 178 6.16 2.03 -10.88
C ASN A 178 6.19 3.09 -11.99
N ASP A 179 5.36 2.89 -13.00
CA ASP A 179 5.29 3.76 -14.20
C ASP A 179 3.87 4.35 -14.31
N LEU A 180 3.73 5.49 -15.01
CA LEU A 180 2.43 6.12 -15.32
C LEU A 180 1.42 5.13 -15.91
N TRP A 181 1.88 4.21 -16.76
CA TRP A 181 0.99 3.25 -17.40
C TRP A 181 0.31 2.30 -16.39
N ASN A 182 0.91 2.06 -15.23
CA ASN A 182 0.30 1.23 -14.19
C ASN A 182 -0.93 1.92 -13.59
N SER A 183 -0.84 3.22 -13.31
CA SER A 183 -1.96 4.04 -12.82
C SER A 183 -3.09 4.17 -13.84
N VAL A 184 -2.76 4.25 -15.12
CA VAL A 184 -3.73 4.32 -16.22
C VAL A 184 -4.43 2.98 -16.41
N ALA A 185 -3.66 1.89 -16.37
CA ALA A 185 -4.21 0.54 -16.46
C ALA A 185 -5.09 0.20 -15.25
N SER A 186 -4.65 0.54 -14.02
CA SER A 186 -5.46 0.35 -12.82
C SER A 186 -6.73 1.21 -12.84
N GLY A 187 -6.64 2.46 -13.33
CA GLY A 187 -7.79 3.33 -13.59
C GLY A 187 -8.78 2.70 -14.58
N CYS A 188 -8.31 2.23 -15.73
CA CYS A 188 -9.15 1.54 -16.70
C CYS A 188 -9.82 0.29 -16.11
N ILE A 189 -9.06 -0.56 -15.39
CA ILE A 189 -9.58 -1.77 -14.74
C ILE A 189 -10.68 -1.41 -13.74
N THR A 190 -10.47 -0.36 -12.96
CA THR A 190 -11.43 0.10 -11.94
C THR A 190 -12.70 0.65 -12.59
N GLY A 191 -12.57 1.49 -13.62
CA GLY A 191 -13.71 2.02 -14.38
C GLY A 191 -14.49 0.92 -15.11
N ALA A 192 -13.77 -0.04 -15.72
CA ALA A 192 -14.39 -1.21 -16.35
C ALA A 192 -15.11 -2.09 -15.32
N ALA A 193 -14.51 -2.33 -14.15
CA ALA A 193 -15.10 -3.15 -13.10
C ALA A 193 -16.40 -2.53 -12.54
N MET A 194 -16.45 -1.20 -12.40
CA MET A 194 -17.64 -0.51 -11.91
C MET A 194 -18.80 -0.55 -12.91
N GLN A 195 -18.51 -0.45 -14.22
CA GLN A 195 -19.53 -0.51 -15.28
C GLN A 195 -19.75 -1.92 -15.85
N ALA A 196 -19.05 -2.94 -15.36
CA ALA A 196 -19.12 -4.31 -15.90
C ALA A 196 -20.55 -4.86 -15.92
N LYS A 197 -21.37 -4.52 -14.92
CA LYS A 197 -22.78 -4.97 -14.83
C LYS A 197 -23.73 -4.22 -15.75
N ALA A 198 -23.36 -3.02 -16.22
CA ALA A 198 -24.19 -2.19 -17.10
C ALA A 198 -24.01 -2.53 -18.59
N GLY A 199 -23.03 -3.39 -18.93
CA GLY A 199 -22.77 -3.87 -20.28
C GLY A 199 -21.36 -3.53 -20.79
N PRO A 200 -20.95 -4.11 -21.94
CA PRO A 200 -19.61 -3.90 -22.49
C PRO A 200 -19.36 -2.48 -22.98
N GLN A 201 -20.40 -1.80 -23.50
CA GLN A 201 -20.28 -0.41 -23.96
C GLN A 201 -20.05 0.56 -22.80
N SER A 202 -20.77 0.39 -21.68
CA SER A 202 -20.52 1.18 -20.48
C SER A 202 -19.16 0.88 -19.85
N ALA A 203 -18.71 -0.38 -19.89
CA ALA A 203 -17.39 -0.75 -19.39
C ALA A 203 -16.26 -0.10 -20.20
N ALA A 204 -16.40 -0.03 -21.54
CA ALA A 204 -15.44 0.67 -22.40
C ALA A 204 -15.39 2.17 -22.12
N LEU A 205 -16.55 2.81 -21.94
CA LEU A 205 -16.64 4.22 -21.56
C LEU A 205 -16.05 4.47 -20.17
N GLY A 206 -16.33 3.60 -19.20
CA GLY A 206 -15.78 3.65 -17.85
C GLY A 206 -14.26 3.51 -17.86
N CYS A 207 -13.72 2.54 -18.59
CA CYS A 207 -12.28 2.39 -18.77
C CYS A 207 -11.65 3.66 -19.37
N GLY A 208 -12.20 4.19 -20.47
CA GLY A 208 -11.68 5.38 -21.14
C GLY A 208 -11.70 6.62 -20.24
N GLY A 209 -12.79 6.83 -19.50
CA GLY A 209 -12.93 7.97 -18.58
C GLY A 209 -11.95 7.92 -17.41
N PHE A 210 -11.86 6.78 -16.72
CA PHE A 210 -10.94 6.62 -15.59
C PHE A 210 -9.48 6.61 -16.04
N ALA A 211 -9.16 6.01 -17.19
CA ALA A 211 -7.80 6.04 -17.76
C ALA A 211 -7.37 7.48 -18.11
N ALA A 212 -8.26 8.26 -18.74
CA ALA A 212 -7.97 9.65 -19.06
C ALA A 212 -7.78 10.50 -17.80
N PHE A 213 -8.63 10.31 -16.78
CA PHE A 213 -8.48 11.02 -15.51
C PHE A 213 -7.14 10.69 -14.82
N SER A 214 -6.75 9.42 -14.77
CA SER A 214 -5.46 8.99 -14.22
C SER A 214 -4.28 9.60 -15.00
N LEU A 215 -4.33 9.61 -16.34
CA LEU A 215 -3.30 10.26 -17.16
C LEU A 215 -3.14 11.74 -16.84
N VAL A 216 -4.26 12.45 -16.71
CA VAL A 216 -4.24 13.90 -16.42
C VAL A 216 -3.65 14.18 -15.04
N ILE A 217 -4.07 13.42 -14.02
CA ILE A 217 -3.58 13.61 -12.64
C ILE A 217 -2.09 13.28 -12.55
N ASP A 218 -1.64 12.18 -13.15
CA ASP A 218 -0.22 11.83 -13.13
C ASP A 218 0.63 12.82 -13.96
N SER A 219 0.10 13.33 -15.07
CA SER A 219 0.77 14.38 -15.85
C SER A 219 0.88 15.69 -15.07
N PHE A 220 -0.12 16.02 -14.24
CA PHE A 220 -0.09 17.21 -13.39
C PHE A 220 0.88 17.05 -12.22
N MET A 221 0.95 15.87 -11.60
CA MET A 221 1.85 15.62 -10.46
C MET A 221 3.32 15.49 -10.87
N HIS A 222 3.60 15.18 -12.14
CA HIS A 222 4.97 15.06 -12.68
C HIS A 222 5.45 16.33 -13.42
N HIS A 223 4.72 17.45 -13.31
CA HIS A 223 5.16 18.79 -13.69
C HIS A 223 5.43 19.64 -12.44
#